data_AF-A0A212C1D0-F1
#
_entry.id   AF-A0A212C1D0-F1
#
_cell.length_a   1.000
_cell.length_b   1.000
_cell.length_c   1.000
_cell.angle_alpha   90.00
_cell.angle_beta   90.00
_cell.angle_gamma   90.00
#
_symmetry.space_group_name_H-M   'P 1'
#
loop_
_entity.id
_entity.type
_entity.pdbx_description
1 polymer ?
#
loop_
_entity_poly.entity_id
_entity_poly.type
_entity_poly.pdbx_seq_one_letter_code
_entity_poly.pdbx_strand_id
1 'polypeptide(L)'
;EIDLEILSKVQAQYPGVHIINEVVEPSAEQITKYKELVAKTSNLENIKFAWHKETSSEYQNRMMEQKELQRWDFIHMIQMLYYVKDIPATLKFFHSKLLSFHLNFQKPIVHGCMCLKADDIFHLHYEIFDLAY
;
A
#
# COMPACT_ATOMS: atom_id res chain seq x y z
N GLU A 1 1.24 1.95 13.56
CA GLU A 1 0.91 1.15 12.38
C GLU A 1 2.15 1.05 11.51
N ILE A 2 2.47 -0.13 10.95
CA ILE A 2 3.75 -0.39 10.26
C ILE A 2 3.93 0.54 9.05
N ASP A 3 2.85 0.92 8.38
CA ASP A 3 2.88 1.80 7.21
C ASP A 3 3.50 3.17 7.51
N LEU A 4 3.14 3.79 8.65
CA LEU A 4 3.73 5.07 9.06
C LEU A 4 5.21 4.94 9.45
N GLU A 5 5.62 3.78 9.97
CA GLU A 5 7.04 3.50 10.24
C GLU A 5 7.84 3.37 8.94
N ILE A 6 7.26 2.73 7.92
CA ILE A 6 7.86 2.68 6.57
C ILE A 6 8.01 4.09 6.02
N LEU A 7 6.95 4.90 6.06
CA LEU A 7 7.00 6.28 5.57
C LEU A 7 8.04 7.13 6.31
N SER A 8 8.15 6.98 7.62
CA SER A 8 9.18 7.64 8.43
C SER A 8 10.60 7.27 7.96
N LYS A 9 10.85 5.98 7.67
CA LYS A 9 12.14 5.53 7.11
C LYS A 9 12.40 6.09 5.72
N VAL A 10 11.38 6.16 4.87
CA VAL A 10 11.50 6.76 3.52
C VAL A 10 11.81 8.26 3.63
N GLN A 11 11.13 9.00 4.50
CA GLN A 11 11.40 10.42 4.75
C GLN A 11 12.82 10.65 5.29
N ALA A 12 13.27 9.82 6.24
CA ALA A 12 14.62 9.92 6.79
C ALA A 12 15.71 9.67 5.74
N GLN A 13 15.46 8.75 4.81
CA GLN A 13 16.37 8.47 3.70
C GLN A 13 16.36 9.58 2.63
N TYR A 14 15.24 10.26 2.44
CA TYR A 14 15.02 11.28 1.41
C TYR A 14 14.40 12.56 2.00
N PRO A 15 15.15 13.33 2.81
CA PRO A 15 14.60 14.49 3.51
C PRO A 15 14.15 15.58 2.52
N GLY A 16 12.97 16.16 2.77
CA GLY A 16 12.41 17.24 1.95
C GLY A 16 11.75 16.78 0.64
N VAL A 17 11.79 15.49 0.30
CA VAL A 17 11.13 14.95 -0.88
C VAL A 17 9.62 14.83 -0.63
N HIS A 18 8.81 15.24 -1.60
CA HIS A 18 7.36 15.00 -1.58
C HIS A 18 7.07 13.53 -1.86
N ILE A 19 6.27 12.90 -1.00
CA ILE A 19 5.87 11.49 -1.11
C ILE A 19 4.38 11.45 -1.43
N ILE A 20 3.99 10.69 -2.45
CA ILE A 20 2.58 10.35 -2.71
C ILE A 20 2.34 8.94 -2.16
N ASN A 21 1.52 8.81 -1.12
CA ASN A 21 1.18 7.53 -0.54
C ASN A 21 -0.26 7.14 -0.93
N GLU A 22 -0.40 6.19 -1.86
CA GLU A 22 -1.69 5.61 -2.21
C GLU A 22 -1.99 4.38 -1.35
N VAL A 23 -3.17 4.36 -0.75
CA VAL A 23 -3.64 3.25 0.08
C VAL A 23 -4.83 2.61 -0.59
N VAL A 24 -4.74 1.31 -0.84
CA VAL A 24 -5.81 0.45 -1.34
C VAL A 24 -6.28 -0.41 -0.18
N GLU A 25 -7.48 -0.11 0.31
CA GLU A 25 -8.07 -0.71 1.49
C GLU A 25 -9.59 -0.85 1.28
N PRO A 26 -10.13 -2.06 1.13
CA PRO A 26 -11.57 -2.25 0.94
C PRO A 26 -12.43 -1.86 2.16
N SER A 27 -11.90 -1.93 3.39
CA SER A 27 -12.61 -1.60 4.62
C SER A 27 -12.69 -0.10 4.88
N ALA A 28 -13.91 0.46 4.83
CA ALA A 28 -14.17 1.86 5.17
C ALA A 28 -13.83 2.20 6.62
N GLU A 29 -14.00 1.24 7.53
CA GLU A 29 -13.64 1.41 8.94
C GLU A 29 -12.13 1.54 9.09
N GLN A 30 -11.35 0.69 8.43
CA GLN A 30 -9.89 0.76 8.46
C GLN A 30 -9.35 2.02 7.79
N ILE A 31 -9.94 2.45 6.66
CA ILE A 31 -9.61 3.77 6.07
C ILE A 31 -9.86 4.89 7.08
N THR A 32 -10.98 4.85 7.80
CA THR A 32 -11.32 5.89 8.78
C THR A 32 -10.32 5.91 9.93
N LYS A 33 -10.02 4.74 10.53
CA LYS A 33 -9.00 4.59 11.58
C LYS A 33 -7.64 5.09 11.12
N TYR A 34 -7.23 4.74 9.91
CA TYR A 34 -5.93 5.16 9.38
C TYR A 34 -5.89 6.68 9.11
N LYS A 35 -6.96 7.27 8.57
CA LYS A 35 -7.07 8.73 8.42
C LYS A 35 -6.98 9.46 9.76
N GLU A 36 -7.64 8.95 10.81
CA GLU A 36 -7.53 9.51 12.17
C GLU A 36 -6.11 9.40 12.72
N LEU A 37 -5.44 8.28 12.48
CA LEU A 37 -4.04 8.10 12.89
C LEU A 37 -3.11 9.08 12.17
N VAL A 38 -3.28 9.25 10.85
CA VAL A 38 -2.55 10.24 10.05
C VAL A 38 -2.78 11.64 10.60
N ALA A 39 -4.03 12.01 10.91
CA ALA A 39 -4.36 13.32 11.46
C ALA A 39 -3.74 13.60 12.85
N LYS A 40 -3.48 12.55 13.64
CA LYS A 40 -2.83 12.64 14.97
C LYS A 40 -1.30 12.59 14.90
N THR A 41 -0.73 12.25 13.74
CA THR A 41 0.71 12.06 13.58
C THR A 41 1.36 13.32 13.02
N SER A 42 2.38 13.84 13.71
CA SER A 42 3.18 14.98 13.25
C SER A 42 4.22 14.57 12.21
N ASN A 43 4.83 15.56 11.52
CA ASN A 43 5.91 15.36 10.54
C ASN A 43 5.46 14.62 9.26
N LEU A 44 4.20 14.79 8.83
CA LEU A 44 3.66 14.20 7.60
C LEU A 44 3.39 15.26 6.52
N GLU A 45 3.91 16.49 6.64
CA GLU A 45 3.55 17.62 5.78
C GLU A 45 4.00 17.44 4.33
N ASN A 46 5.07 16.69 4.09
CA ASN A 46 5.57 16.35 2.76
C ASN A 46 4.92 15.08 2.18
N ILE A 47 3.96 14.46 2.87
CA ILE A 47 3.27 13.25 2.41
C ILE A 47 1.83 13.57 2.01
N LYS A 48 1.51 13.30 0.75
CA LYS A 48 0.13 13.34 0.24
C LYS A 48 -0.46 11.94 0.29
N PHE A 49 -1.55 11.78 1.04
CA PHE A 49 -2.29 10.53 1.08
C PHE A 49 -3.43 10.52 0.05
N ALA A 50 -3.56 9.40 -0.67
CA ALA A 50 -4.71 9.09 -1.51
C ALA A 50 -5.30 7.74 -1.07
N TRP A 51 -6.62 7.67 -1.00
CA TRP A 51 -7.34 6.56 -0.37
C TRP A 51 -8.30 5.93 -1.37
N HIS A 52 -8.13 4.64 -1.62
CA HIS A 52 -8.93 3.87 -2.56
C HIS A 52 -9.68 2.79 -1.78
N LYS A 53 -11.00 2.94 -1.69
CA LYS A 53 -11.87 1.96 -1.05
C LYS A 53 -12.22 0.84 -2.03
N GLU A 54 -11.26 -0.05 -2.25
CA GLU A 54 -11.37 -1.19 -3.17
C GLU A 54 -10.35 -2.26 -2.77
N THR A 55 -10.57 -3.49 -3.22
CA THR A 55 -9.60 -4.60 -3.07
C THR A 55 -8.43 -4.44 -4.03
N SER A 56 -7.33 -5.18 -3.80
CA SER A 56 -6.20 -5.20 -4.74
C SER A 56 -6.58 -5.70 -6.13
N SER A 57 -7.58 -6.59 -6.23
CA SER A 57 -8.07 -7.12 -7.50
C SER A 57 -8.91 -6.11 -8.27
N GLU A 58 -9.78 -5.38 -7.57
CA GLU A 58 -10.55 -4.27 -8.15
C GLU A 58 -9.62 -3.15 -8.62
N TYR A 59 -8.64 -2.76 -7.79
CA TYR A 59 -7.62 -1.78 -8.15
C TYR A 59 -6.86 -2.21 -9.41
N GLN A 60 -6.40 -3.47 -9.45
CA GLN A 60 -5.71 -4.03 -10.61
C GLN A 60 -6.58 -3.95 -11.87
N ASN A 61 -7.86 -4.35 -11.79
CA ASN A 61 -8.78 -4.31 -12.93
C ASN A 61 -9.01 -2.88 -13.42
N ARG A 62 -9.28 -1.94 -12.49
CA ARG A 62 -9.47 -0.53 -12.80
C ARG A 62 -8.25 0.07 -13.50
N MET A 63 -7.03 -0.19 -13.00
CA MET A 63 -5.80 0.26 -13.64
C MET A 63 -5.63 -0.30 -15.06
N MET A 64 -5.98 -1.56 -15.27
CA MET A 64 -5.89 -2.20 -16.60
C MET A 64 -6.90 -1.60 -17.58
N GLU A 65 -8.14 -1.39 -17.14
CA GLU A 65 -9.22 -0.77 -17.94
C GLU A 65 -8.89 0.67 -18.33
N GLN A 66 -8.37 1.45 -17.38
CA GLN A 66 -7.99 2.84 -17.58
C GLN A 66 -6.66 2.99 -18.33
N LYS A 67 -5.99 1.87 -18.67
CA LYS A 67 -4.65 1.84 -19.29
C LYS A 67 -3.65 2.68 -18.52
N GLU A 68 -3.75 2.69 -17.20
CA GLU A 68 -2.88 3.49 -16.34
C GLU A 68 -1.44 2.97 -16.40
N LEU A 69 -0.54 3.85 -16.86
CA LEU A 69 0.89 3.61 -16.95
C LEU A 69 1.64 4.01 -15.67
N GLN A 70 0.91 4.38 -14.61
CA GLN A 70 1.50 4.75 -13.33
C GLN A 70 2.40 3.63 -12.81
N ARG A 71 3.53 4.02 -12.25
CA ARG A 71 4.49 3.15 -11.61
C ARG A 71 4.85 3.69 -10.24
N TRP A 72 5.35 2.79 -9.40
CA TRP A 72 5.59 3.01 -7.98
C TRP A 72 7.07 2.80 -7.67
N ASP A 73 7.65 3.64 -6.82
CA ASP A 73 9.03 3.42 -6.33
C ASP A 73 9.05 2.35 -5.26
N PHE A 74 7.96 2.23 -4.50
CA PHE A 74 7.80 1.27 -3.42
C PHE A 74 6.36 0.76 -3.34
N ILE A 75 6.21 -0.55 -3.20
CA ILE A 75 4.91 -1.22 -2.97
C ILE A 75 5.09 -2.17 -1.80
N HIS A 76 4.17 -2.14 -0.84
CA HIS A 76 4.13 -3.12 0.24
C HIS A 76 2.73 -3.76 0.38
N MET A 77 2.76 -5.05 0.68
CA MET A 77 1.60 -5.92 0.87
C MET A 77 1.72 -6.59 2.24
N ILE A 78 1.34 -5.88 3.30
CA ILE A 78 1.51 -6.35 4.67
C ILE A 78 0.28 -7.15 5.08
N GLN A 79 0.47 -8.44 5.37
CA GLN A 79 -0.57 -9.34 5.90
C GLN A 79 -1.88 -9.38 5.10
N MET A 80 -1.86 -8.99 3.82
CA MET A 80 -3.05 -8.91 2.97
C MET A 80 -3.16 -10.05 1.95
N LEU A 81 -2.08 -10.79 1.71
CA LEU A 81 -2.05 -11.85 0.70
C LEU A 81 -2.98 -13.04 1.03
N TYR A 82 -3.35 -13.23 2.31
CA TYR A 82 -4.31 -14.25 2.72
C TYR A 82 -5.71 -14.03 2.15
N TYR A 83 -6.03 -12.80 1.75
CA TYR A 83 -7.34 -12.40 1.22
C TYR A 83 -7.33 -12.25 -0.31
N VAL A 84 -6.18 -12.51 -0.95
CA VAL A 84 -6.01 -12.42 -2.39
C VAL A 84 -6.36 -13.75 -3.04
N LYS A 85 -7.32 -13.74 -3.97
CA LYS A 85 -7.78 -14.93 -4.69
C LYS A 85 -6.71 -15.55 -5.59
N ASP A 86 -5.96 -14.73 -6.32
CA ASP A 86 -4.91 -15.17 -7.25
C ASP A 86 -3.58 -14.49 -6.90
N ILE A 87 -2.90 -15.05 -5.89
CA ILE A 87 -1.64 -14.50 -5.38
C ILE A 87 -0.59 -14.37 -6.50
N PRO A 88 -0.32 -15.39 -7.35
CA PRO A 88 0.65 -15.26 -8.42
C PRO A 88 0.33 -14.12 -9.40
N ALA A 89 -0.92 -13.97 -9.81
CA ALA A 89 -1.32 -12.91 -10.73
C ALA A 89 -1.17 -11.53 -10.09
N THR A 90 -1.59 -11.37 -8.83
CA THR A 90 -1.46 -10.12 -8.07
C THR A 90 0.01 -9.74 -7.90
N LEU A 91 0.88 -10.66 -7.48
CA LEU A 91 2.31 -10.40 -7.34
C LEU A 91 2.94 -10.01 -8.68
N LYS A 92 2.60 -10.72 -9.77
CA LYS A 92 3.10 -10.41 -11.11
C LYS A 92 2.65 -9.02 -11.56
N PHE A 93 1.40 -8.66 -11.31
CA PHE A 93 0.86 -7.35 -11.66
C PHE A 93 1.56 -6.24 -10.90
N PHE A 94 1.58 -6.27 -9.56
CA PHE A 94 2.18 -5.19 -8.78
C PHE A 94 3.71 -5.12 -8.96
N HIS A 95 4.39 -6.25 -9.17
CA HIS A 95 5.79 -6.24 -9.58
C HIS A 95 6.00 -5.53 -10.93
N SER A 96 5.12 -5.72 -11.92
CA SER A 96 5.21 -5.02 -13.20
C SER A 96 5.02 -3.50 -13.10
N LYS A 97 4.39 -3.03 -12.01
CA LYS A 97 4.16 -1.62 -11.70
C LYS A 97 5.28 -0.98 -10.89
N LEU A 98 6.28 -1.74 -10.46
CA LEU A 98 7.47 -1.17 -9.85
C LEU A 98 8.30 -0.41 -10.89
N LEU A 99 8.80 0.76 -10.51
CA LEU A 99 9.81 1.47 -11.28
C LEU A 99 11.07 0.61 -11.34
N SER A 100 11.56 0.36 -12.56
CA SER A 100 12.87 -0.25 -12.73
C SER A 100 13.91 0.78 -12.26
N PHE A 101 14.54 0.50 -11.13
CA PHE A 101 15.71 1.23 -10.65
C PHE A 101 16.86 1.03 -11.65
N HIS A 102 16.90 1.83 -12.70
CA HIS A 102 18.19 2.11 -13.33
C HIS A 102 18.94 3.04 -12.37
N LEU A 103 19.94 2.45 -11.72
CA LEU A 103 20.87 3.06 -10.77
C LEU A 103 21.39 4.39 -11.29
N ASN A 104 20.75 5.47 -10.88
CA ASN A 104 21.38 6.78 -10.75
C ASN A 104 20.87 7.34 -9.44
N PHE A 105 21.77 7.42 -8.45
CA PHE A 105 21.59 7.91 -7.09
C PHE A 105 21.21 9.42 -7.01
N GLN A 106 20.47 9.94 -8.00
CA GLN A 106 20.14 11.34 -8.20
C GLN A 106 18.68 11.57 -8.62
N LYS A 107 17.74 10.69 -8.25
CA LYS A 107 16.32 11.03 -8.34
C LYS A 107 15.81 11.48 -6.96
N PRO A 108 15.65 12.79 -6.72
CA PRO A 108 15.12 13.33 -5.47
C PRO A 108 13.59 13.20 -5.36
N ILE A 109 13.00 12.19 -6.00
CA ILE A 109 11.54 12.09 -6.11
C ILE A 109 11.13 10.63 -5.87
N VAL A 110 10.53 10.39 -4.71
CA VAL A 110 9.70 9.21 -4.46
C VAL A 110 8.32 9.54 -5.04
N HIS A 111 8.11 9.15 -6.30
CA HIS A 111 6.87 9.34 -7.05
C HIS A 111 5.70 8.55 -6.48
N GLY A 112 5.94 7.52 -5.67
CA GLY A 112 4.95 7.10 -4.69
C GLY A 112 5.21 5.80 -3.96
N CYS A 113 4.52 5.65 -2.83
CA CYS A 113 4.37 4.43 -2.05
C CYS A 113 2.94 3.91 -2.19
N MET A 114 2.79 2.61 -2.43
CA MET A 114 1.49 1.95 -2.42
C MET A 114 1.37 1.00 -1.23
N CYS A 115 0.34 1.23 -0.41
CA CYS A 115 -0.08 0.32 0.66
C CYS A 115 -1.27 -0.50 0.19
N LEU A 116 -1.13 -1.83 0.09
CA LEU A 116 -2.28 -2.72 -0.07
C LEU A 116 -2.64 -3.31 1.29
N LYS A 117 -3.91 -3.20 1.70
CA LYS A 117 -4.42 -3.73 2.96
C LYS A 117 -5.50 -4.81 2.77
N ALA A 118 -5.75 -5.55 3.84
CA ALA A 118 -6.64 -6.69 3.92
C ALA A 118 -8.08 -6.27 4.21
N ASP A 119 -9.04 -7.01 3.66
CA ASP A 119 -10.42 -7.04 4.16
C ASP A 119 -10.48 -7.72 5.55
N ASP A 120 -10.90 -6.99 6.58
CA ASP A 120 -11.24 -7.56 7.89
C ASP A 120 -12.55 -8.39 7.90
N ILE A 121 -13.11 -8.71 6.72
CA ILE A 121 -14.41 -9.39 6.62
C ILE A 121 -14.39 -10.84 7.15
N PHE A 122 -13.22 -11.42 7.44
CA PHE A 122 -13.12 -12.68 8.19
C PHE A 122 -12.62 -12.49 9.62
N HIS A 123 -13.32 -11.66 10.40
CA HIS A 123 -13.20 -11.66 11.86
C HIS A 123 -13.80 -12.93 12.53
N LEU A 124 -14.20 -13.93 11.75
CA LEU A 124 -14.72 -15.23 12.22
C LEU A 124 -14.13 -16.37 11.36
N HIS A 125 -12.89 -16.78 11.63
CA HIS A 125 -12.40 -18.17 11.54
C HIS A 125 -10.94 -18.33 12.02
N TYR A 126 -10.54 -17.59 13.06
CA TYR A 126 -9.27 -17.87 13.76
C TYR A 126 -9.41 -18.90 14.90
N GLU A 127 -10.58 -19.53 15.09
CA GLU A 127 -10.77 -20.62 16.07
C GLU A 127 -10.54 -22.04 15.51
N ILE A 128 -10.17 -22.22 14.23
CA ILE A 128 -9.96 -23.58 13.66
C ILE A 128 -8.48 -23.96 13.52
N PHE A 129 -7.53 -23.04 13.64
CA PHE A 129 -6.10 -23.36 13.48
C PHE A 129 -5.31 -23.63 14.76
N ASP A 130 -5.92 -23.50 15.95
CA ASP A 130 -5.29 -23.83 17.24
C ASP A 130 -5.46 -25.30 17.68
N LEU A 131 -5.95 -26.20 16.80
CA LEU A 131 -6.10 -27.64 17.08
C LEU A 131 -5.27 -28.55 16.17
N ALA A 132 -4.26 -28.03 15.47
CA ALA A 132 -3.45 -28.83 14.55
C ALA A 132 -1.92 -28.63 14.69
N TYR A 133 -1.42 -28.32 15.89
CA TYR A 133 -0.02 -28.50 16.27
C TYR A 133 0.11 -29.17 17.64
#